data_AF-A0A530RQ98-F1
#
_entry.id   AF-A0A530RQ98-F1
#
_cell.length_a   1.000
_cell.length_b   1.000
_cell.length_c   1.000
_cell.angle_alpha   90.00
_cell.angle_beta   90.00
_cell.angle_gamma   90.00
#
_symmetry.space_group_name_H-M   'P 1'
#
loop_
_entity.id
_entity.type
_entity.pdbx_description
1 polymer ?
#
loop_
_entity_poly.entity_id
_entity_poly.type
_entity_poly.pdbx_seq_one_letter_code
_entity_poly.pdbx_strand_id
1 'polypeptide(L)'
;MTIHHQPGKERIDAVRGFNRFYTRQIGLLDEGLLKSAFSLTEARVLYELAHRDGLTATDLARDLGLDPGYLSRLLKRFEERGLVERAATEADARRSSIALTPVGRAAFAPLNQGSHNQVAALLDRLPAPEQDRLVKAMRTVQLLLGESEEPKIPYMLRSLQVGDIGWIIHRQGLLYAQEYGWDETYEALVAEILGAFVKSFDPKWERSW
;
A
#
# COMPACT_ATOMS: atom_id res chain seq x y z
N MET A 1 8.14 -23.85 19.70
CA MET A 1 7.04 -24.75 19.27
C MET A 1 5.74 -23.93 19.32
N THR A 2 5.44 -23.21 18.24
CA THR A 2 4.32 -22.27 18.19
C THR A 2 3.04 -23.06 17.95
N ILE A 3 2.19 -23.18 18.98
CA ILE A 3 0.90 -23.84 18.86
C ILE A 3 0.01 -22.94 17.98
N HIS A 4 -0.08 -23.26 16.68
CA HIS A 4 -1.10 -22.68 15.82
C HIS A 4 -2.47 -23.23 16.27
N HIS A 5 -3.15 -22.49 17.14
CA HIS A 5 -4.54 -22.78 17.46
C HIS A 5 -5.36 -22.62 16.18
N GLN A 6 -5.88 -23.72 15.64
CA GLN A 6 -6.78 -23.66 14.49
C GLN A 6 -7.95 -22.74 14.84
N PRO A 7 -8.29 -21.76 13.98
CA PRO A 7 -9.41 -20.88 14.24
C PRO A 7 -10.69 -21.72 14.40
N GLY A 8 -11.45 -21.46 15.47
CA GLY A 8 -12.71 -22.15 15.70
C GLY A 8 -13.64 -22.03 14.48
N LYS A 9 -14.35 -23.11 14.15
CA LYS A 9 -15.23 -23.24 12.97
C LYS A 9 -16.14 -22.02 12.76
N GLU A 10 -16.70 -21.48 13.84
CA GLU A 10 -17.55 -20.30 13.84
C GLU A 10 -16.86 -19.06 13.23
N ARG A 11 -15.58 -18.81 13.56
CA ARG A 11 -14.81 -17.69 13.02
C ARG A 11 -14.56 -17.86 11.52
N ILE A 12 -14.25 -19.08 11.09
CA ILE A 12 -14.07 -19.42 9.68
C ILE A 12 -15.37 -19.17 8.90
N ASP A 13 -16.49 -19.65 9.42
CA ASP A 13 -17.79 -19.52 8.79
C ASP A 13 -18.24 -18.05 8.71
N ALA A 14 -17.94 -17.23 9.73
CA ALA A 14 -18.19 -15.79 9.74
C ALA A 14 -17.43 -15.07 8.62
N VAL A 15 -16.11 -15.31 8.48
CA VAL A 15 -15.30 -14.70 7.41
C VAL A 15 -15.77 -15.15 6.03
N ARG A 16 -16.06 -16.44 5.85
CA ARG A 16 -16.60 -16.96 4.58
C ARG A 16 -17.97 -16.37 4.26
N GLY A 17 -18.81 -16.17 5.26
CA GLY A 17 -20.11 -15.50 5.15
C GLY A 17 -19.97 -14.05 4.69
N PHE A 18 -19.08 -13.30 5.35
CA PHE A 18 -18.75 -11.92 4.98
C PHE A 18 -18.24 -11.83 3.54
N ASN A 19 -17.27 -12.66 3.13
CA ASN A 19 -16.72 -12.63 1.77
C ASN A 19 -17.81 -12.88 0.72
N ARG A 20 -18.68 -13.88 0.90
CA ARG A 20 -19.79 -14.14 -0.03
C ARG A 20 -20.78 -12.98 -0.08
N PHE A 21 -21.09 -12.38 1.05
CA PHE A 21 -21.95 -11.19 1.11
C PHE A 21 -21.32 -10.02 0.35
N TYR A 22 -20.05 -9.72 0.65
CA TYR A 22 -19.33 -8.58 0.08
C TYR A 22 -19.10 -8.73 -1.43
N THR A 23 -18.73 -9.92 -1.91
CA THR A 23 -18.58 -10.21 -3.34
C THR A 23 -19.86 -9.92 -4.14
N ARG A 24 -21.04 -10.23 -3.57
CA ARG A 24 -22.33 -9.88 -4.18
C ARG A 24 -22.61 -8.38 -4.09
N GLN A 25 -22.29 -7.76 -2.96
CA GLN A 25 -22.54 -6.34 -2.72
C GLN A 25 -21.79 -5.44 -3.71
N ILE A 26 -20.54 -5.81 -4.05
CA ILE A 26 -19.72 -5.06 -5.02
C ILE A 26 -19.96 -5.49 -6.47
N GLY A 27 -20.90 -6.40 -6.75
CA GLY A 27 -21.23 -6.82 -8.13
C GLY A 27 -20.08 -7.54 -8.84
N LEU A 28 -19.19 -8.22 -8.12
CA LEU A 28 -17.98 -8.82 -8.70
C LEU A 28 -18.28 -9.92 -9.75
N LEU A 29 -19.47 -10.51 -9.65
CA LEU A 29 -19.92 -11.62 -10.48
C LEU A 29 -20.83 -11.17 -11.63
N ASP A 30 -21.11 -9.86 -11.74
CA ASP A 30 -21.88 -9.32 -12.86
C ASP A 30 -21.03 -9.40 -14.15
N GLU A 31 -21.65 -9.73 -15.29
CA GLU A 31 -20.95 -9.77 -16.59
C GLU A 31 -20.38 -8.38 -16.94
N GLY A 32 -19.05 -8.25 -16.87
CA GLY A 32 -18.34 -6.98 -16.99
C GLY A 32 -18.42 -6.16 -15.70
N LEU A 33 -17.28 -5.63 -15.23
CA LEU A 33 -17.28 -4.81 -14.02
C LEU A 33 -18.16 -3.58 -14.26
N LEU A 34 -19.25 -3.44 -13.50
CA LEU A 34 -20.21 -2.33 -13.61
C LEU A 34 -20.79 -2.16 -15.02
N LYS A 35 -21.02 -3.28 -15.74
CA LYS A 35 -21.49 -3.31 -17.13
C LYS A 35 -20.51 -2.66 -18.13
N SER A 36 -19.23 -2.60 -17.80
CA SER A 36 -18.21 -2.12 -18.72
C SER A 36 -17.72 -3.21 -19.67
N ALA A 37 -17.01 -2.80 -20.71
CA ALA A 37 -16.30 -3.69 -21.62
C ALA A 37 -15.00 -4.30 -21.02
N PHE A 38 -14.76 -4.13 -19.72
CA PHE A 38 -13.54 -4.57 -19.06
C PHE A 38 -13.84 -5.63 -18.00
N SER A 39 -13.01 -6.66 -17.97
CA SER A 39 -12.93 -7.57 -16.82
C SER A 39 -12.46 -6.84 -15.56
N LEU A 40 -12.68 -7.44 -14.39
CA LEU A 40 -12.19 -6.91 -13.12
C LEU A 40 -10.68 -6.62 -13.16
N THR A 41 -9.89 -7.55 -13.69
CA THR A 41 -8.44 -7.41 -13.77
C THR A 41 -8.03 -6.28 -14.70
N GLU A 42 -8.70 -6.14 -15.84
CA GLU A 42 -8.50 -5.03 -16.77
C GLU A 42 -8.81 -3.68 -16.13
N ALA A 43 -9.96 -3.58 -15.47
CA ALA A 43 -10.37 -2.37 -14.77
C ALA A 43 -9.40 -2.00 -13.64
N ARG A 44 -8.85 -2.99 -12.91
CA ARG A 44 -7.88 -2.75 -11.84
C ARG A 44 -6.53 -2.24 -12.37
N VAL A 45 -6.05 -2.78 -13.50
CA VAL A 45 -4.83 -2.27 -14.15
C VAL A 45 -5.04 -0.83 -14.62
N LEU A 46 -6.19 -0.53 -15.26
CA LEU A 46 -6.52 0.84 -15.68
C LEU A 46 -6.65 1.79 -14.48
N TYR A 47 -7.20 1.33 -13.36
CA TYR A 47 -7.31 2.12 -12.13
C TYR A 47 -5.94 2.52 -11.58
N GLU A 48 -5.00 1.60 -11.46
CA GLU A 48 -3.65 1.92 -10.98
C GLU A 48 -2.95 2.92 -11.92
N LEU A 49 -3.04 2.71 -13.23
CA LEU A 49 -2.47 3.60 -14.25
C LEU A 49 -3.16 4.98 -14.34
N ALA A 50 -4.39 5.11 -13.84
CA ALA A 50 -5.11 6.38 -13.78
C ALA A 50 -4.72 7.24 -12.58
N HIS A 51 -4.24 6.64 -11.49
CA HIS A 51 -4.00 7.32 -10.22
C HIS A 51 -2.52 7.39 -9.82
N ARG A 52 -1.65 6.65 -10.51
CA ARG A 52 -0.22 6.60 -10.22
C ARG A 52 0.58 6.72 -11.51
N ASP A 53 1.47 7.71 -11.55
CA ASP A 53 2.39 7.90 -12.66
C ASP A 53 3.64 7.03 -12.52
N GLY A 54 4.31 6.76 -13.64
CA GLY A 54 5.62 6.09 -13.66
C GLY A 54 5.60 4.58 -13.36
N LEU A 55 4.41 3.96 -13.31
CA LEU A 55 4.29 2.53 -13.04
C LEU A 55 4.96 1.69 -14.13
N THR A 56 5.72 0.68 -13.71
CA THR A 56 6.26 -0.33 -14.62
C THR A 56 5.37 -1.59 -14.64
N ALA A 57 5.56 -2.45 -15.65
CA ALA A 57 4.90 -3.75 -15.68
C ALA A 57 5.23 -4.60 -14.43
N THR A 58 6.44 -4.48 -13.89
CA THR A 58 6.86 -5.19 -12.68
C THR A 58 6.11 -4.70 -11.46
N ASP A 59 5.90 -3.38 -11.34
CA ASP A 59 5.12 -2.80 -10.23
C ASP A 59 3.67 -3.26 -10.28
N LEU A 60 3.05 -3.19 -11.47
CA LEU A 60 1.68 -3.66 -11.68
C LEU A 60 1.52 -5.15 -11.38
N ALA A 61 2.47 -6.01 -11.79
CA ALA A 61 2.41 -7.44 -11.52
C ALA A 61 2.48 -7.73 -10.02
N ARG A 62 3.40 -7.07 -9.32
CA ARG A 62 3.57 -7.21 -7.87
C ARG A 62 2.33 -6.70 -7.12
N ASP A 63 1.93 -5.46 -7.37
CA ASP A 63 0.89 -4.78 -6.60
C ASP A 63 -0.49 -5.43 -6.81
N LEU A 64 -0.73 -6.02 -7.98
CA LEU A 64 -2.00 -6.69 -8.30
C LEU A 64 -1.95 -8.22 -8.17
N GLY A 65 -0.80 -8.80 -7.78
CA GLY A 65 -0.62 -10.24 -7.68
C GLY A 65 -0.83 -10.99 -9.01
N LEU A 66 -0.49 -10.37 -10.14
CA LEU A 66 -0.70 -10.91 -11.48
C LEU A 66 0.54 -11.62 -12.01
N ASP A 67 0.33 -12.72 -12.74
CA ASP A 67 1.40 -13.37 -13.50
C ASP A 67 2.01 -12.40 -14.54
N PRO A 68 3.34 -12.24 -14.60
CA PRO A 68 3.99 -11.32 -15.53
C PRO A 68 3.66 -11.61 -17.01
N GLY A 69 3.52 -12.89 -17.38
CA GLY A 69 3.18 -13.28 -18.75
C GLY A 69 1.73 -12.93 -19.12
N TYR A 70 0.80 -13.06 -18.19
CA TYR A 70 -0.57 -12.60 -18.34
C TYR A 70 -0.65 -11.07 -18.43
N LEU A 71 0.02 -10.34 -17.53
CA LEU A 71 0.03 -8.89 -17.53
C LEU A 71 0.63 -8.33 -18.83
N SER A 72 1.75 -8.89 -19.31
CA SER A 72 2.36 -8.47 -20.58
C SER A 72 1.41 -8.62 -21.76
N ARG A 73 0.69 -9.76 -21.85
CA ARG A 73 -0.34 -9.98 -22.88
C ARG A 73 -1.50 -9.00 -22.74
N LEU A 74 -1.88 -8.65 -21.51
CA LEU A 74 -2.93 -7.68 -21.26
C LEU A 74 -2.53 -6.27 -21.69
N LEU A 75 -1.36 -5.80 -21.27
CA LEU A 75 -0.82 -4.49 -21.64
C LEU A 75 -0.67 -4.35 -23.16
N LYS A 76 -0.23 -5.41 -23.85
CA LYS A 76 -0.17 -5.43 -25.31
C LYS A 76 -1.56 -5.20 -25.96
N ARG A 77 -2.61 -5.84 -25.45
CA ARG A 77 -3.99 -5.60 -25.94
C ARG A 77 -4.45 -4.17 -25.65
N PHE A 78 -4.04 -3.58 -24.54
CA PHE A 78 -4.35 -2.18 -24.23
C PHE A 78 -3.62 -1.22 -25.19
N GLU A 79 -2.37 -1.49 -25.54
CA GLU A 79 -1.62 -0.72 -26.55
C GLU A 79 -2.27 -0.84 -27.93
N GLU A 80 -2.64 -2.05 -28.36
CA GLU A 80 -3.33 -2.29 -29.62
C GLU A 80 -4.69 -1.55 -29.69
N ARG A 81 -5.35 -1.37 -28.55
CA ARG A 81 -6.60 -0.59 -28.42
C ARG A 81 -6.36 0.91 -28.20
N GLY A 82 -5.11 1.35 -28.17
CA GLY A 82 -4.72 2.74 -27.93
C GLY A 82 -5.04 3.25 -26.51
N LEU A 83 -5.21 2.36 -25.53
CA LEU A 83 -5.57 2.72 -24.15
C LEU A 83 -4.35 3.08 -23.29
N VAL A 84 -3.21 2.45 -23.54
CA VAL A 84 -1.96 2.70 -22.82
C VAL A 84 -0.83 2.96 -23.80
N GLU A 85 0.18 3.66 -23.32
CA GLU A 85 1.43 3.89 -24.03
C GLU A 85 2.62 3.54 -23.12
N ARG A 86 3.74 3.19 -23.77
CA ARG A 86 5.00 2.87 -23.11
C ARG A 86 6.03 3.93 -23.43
N ALA A 87 6.59 4.54 -22.41
CA ALA A 87 7.75 5.42 -22.52
C ALA A 87 8.96 4.74 -21.87
N ALA A 88 10.17 4.93 -22.42
CA ALA A 88 11.39 4.56 -21.73
C ALA A 88 11.57 5.48 -20.52
N THR A 89 11.92 4.91 -19.36
CA THR A 89 12.23 5.75 -18.19
C THR A 89 13.61 6.39 -18.35
N GLU A 90 13.76 7.65 -17.93
CA GLU A 90 15.03 8.39 -17.99
C GLU A 90 16.16 7.72 -17.20
N ALA A 91 15.82 6.94 -16.17
CA ALA A 91 16.78 6.27 -15.30
C ALA A 91 17.29 4.91 -15.82
N ASP A 92 16.52 4.21 -16.66
CA ASP A 92 16.90 2.91 -17.24
C ASP A 92 16.08 2.63 -18.50
N ALA A 93 16.73 2.61 -19.68
CA ALA A 93 16.08 2.28 -20.95
C ALA A 93 15.48 0.86 -20.98
N ARG A 94 15.87 -0.02 -20.05
CA ARG A 94 15.27 -1.36 -19.89
C ARG A 94 13.98 -1.34 -19.08
N ARG A 95 13.68 -0.24 -18.38
CA ARG A 95 12.42 -0.03 -17.67
C ARG A 95 11.56 0.93 -18.48
N SER A 96 10.42 0.43 -18.91
CA SER A 96 9.41 1.26 -19.54
C SER A 96 8.33 1.60 -18.52
N SER A 97 8.06 2.91 -18.38
CA SER A 97 6.86 3.38 -17.68
C SER A 97 5.66 3.21 -18.60
N ILE A 98 4.53 2.87 -17.98
CA ILE A 98 3.25 2.67 -18.64
C ILE A 98 2.35 3.81 -18.18
N ALA A 99 1.69 4.45 -19.13
CA ALA A 99 0.73 5.51 -18.84
C ALA A 99 -0.57 5.28 -19.63
N LEU A 100 -1.69 5.76 -19.09
CA LEU A 100 -2.92 5.87 -19.88
C LEU A 100 -2.76 6.96 -20.95
N THR A 101 -3.24 6.66 -22.15
CA THR A 101 -3.44 7.68 -23.18
C THR A 101 -4.71 8.50 -22.86
N PRO A 102 -4.97 9.62 -23.57
CA PRO A 102 -6.26 10.30 -23.48
C PRO A 102 -7.46 9.38 -23.76
N VAL A 103 -7.31 8.46 -24.72
CA VAL A 103 -8.34 7.45 -25.05
C VAL A 103 -8.53 6.47 -23.90
N GLY A 104 -7.43 6.01 -23.28
CA GLY A 104 -7.46 5.15 -22.09
C GLY A 104 -8.18 5.81 -20.92
N ARG A 105 -7.86 7.08 -20.63
CA ARG A 105 -8.55 7.86 -19.59
C ARG A 105 -10.05 8.00 -19.87
N ALA A 106 -10.43 8.32 -21.11
CA ALA A 106 -11.84 8.41 -21.49
C ALA A 106 -12.57 7.07 -21.38
N ALA A 107 -11.92 5.96 -21.73
CA ALA A 107 -12.49 4.62 -21.60
C ALA A 107 -12.63 4.17 -20.14
N PHE A 108 -11.73 4.62 -19.25
CA PHE A 108 -11.74 4.32 -17.83
C PHE A 108 -12.72 5.19 -17.02
N ALA A 109 -13.03 6.41 -17.47
CA ALA A 109 -13.88 7.33 -16.72
C ALA A 109 -15.28 6.77 -16.36
N PRO A 110 -16.03 6.11 -17.27
CA PRO A 110 -17.33 5.51 -16.93
C PRO A 110 -17.24 4.41 -15.87
N LEU A 111 -16.15 3.62 -15.91
CA LEU A 111 -15.86 2.59 -14.92
C LEU A 111 -15.66 3.20 -13.53
N ASN A 112 -14.81 4.23 -13.45
CA ASN A 112 -14.52 4.91 -12.20
C ASN A 112 -15.77 5.56 -11.61
N GLN A 113 -16.57 6.22 -12.45
CA GLN A 113 -17.83 6.82 -12.03
C GLN A 113 -18.86 5.79 -11.56
N GLY A 114 -18.98 4.66 -12.28
CA GLY A 114 -19.87 3.57 -11.87
C GLY A 114 -19.52 3.01 -10.50
N SER A 115 -18.22 2.83 -10.23
CA SER A 115 -17.70 2.34 -8.95
C SER A 115 -18.02 3.34 -7.84
N HIS A 116 -17.75 4.63 -8.10
CA HIS A 116 -18.07 5.71 -7.16
C HIS A 116 -19.57 5.75 -6.83
N ASN A 117 -20.44 5.69 -7.84
CA ASN A 117 -21.88 5.74 -7.66
C ASN A 117 -22.40 4.53 -6.87
N GLN A 118 -21.80 3.35 -7.07
CA GLN A 118 -22.17 2.14 -6.32
C GLN A 118 -21.85 2.28 -4.83
N VAL A 119 -20.66 2.80 -4.50
CA VAL A 119 -20.26 3.06 -3.11
C VAL A 119 -21.10 4.17 -2.49
N ALA A 120 -21.36 5.25 -3.24
CA ALA A 120 -22.23 6.34 -2.80
C ALA A 120 -23.64 5.83 -2.46
N ALA A 121 -24.26 5.05 -3.33
CA ALA A 121 -25.58 4.46 -3.10
C ALA A 121 -25.62 3.50 -1.89
N LEU A 122 -24.49 2.86 -1.55
CA LEU A 122 -24.37 2.06 -0.32
C LEU A 122 -24.36 2.98 0.92
N LEU A 123 -23.55 4.03 0.89
CA LEU A 123 -23.40 4.98 2.00
C LEU A 123 -24.65 5.84 2.22
N ASP A 124 -25.36 6.24 1.17
CA ASP A 124 -26.59 7.03 1.24
C ASP A 124 -27.72 6.37 2.04
N ARG A 125 -27.63 5.05 2.22
CA ARG A 125 -28.58 4.26 3.03
C ARG A 125 -28.28 4.32 4.53
N LEU A 126 -27.15 4.93 4.92
CA LEU A 126 -26.65 4.98 6.28
C LEU A 126 -26.56 6.45 6.75
N PRO A 127 -27.00 6.77 7.97
CA PRO A 127 -26.67 8.04 8.61
C PRO A 127 -25.15 8.24 8.72
N ALA A 128 -24.68 9.49 8.72
CA ALA A 128 -23.25 9.80 8.77
C ALA A 128 -22.45 9.07 9.89
N PRO A 129 -22.96 8.95 11.13
CA PRO A 129 -22.26 8.18 12.18
C PRO A 129 -22.07 6.69 11.84
N GLU A 130 -23.00 6.10 11.10
CA GLU A 130 -22.92 4.70 10.67
C GLU A 130 -21.97 4.54 9.47
N GLN A 131 -21.90 5.53 8.58
CA GLN A 131 -20.88 5.57 7.52
C GLN A 131 -19.46 5.57 8.12
N ASP A 132 -19.21 6.42 9.11
CA ASP A 132 -17.91 6.48 9.81
C ASP A 132 -17.57 5.15 10.49
N ARG A 133 -18.56 4.52 11.14
CA ARG A 133 -18.39 3.22 11.77
C ARG A 133 -18.04 2.13 10.75
N LEU A 134 -18.69 2.13 9.58
CA LEU A 134 -18.41 1.19 8.50
C LEU A 134 -16.98 1.38 7.97
N VAL A 135 -16.60 2.62 7.65
CA VAL A 135 -15.25 2.95 7.17
C VAL A 135 -14.18 2.54 8.18
N LYS A 136 -14.40 2.79 9.47
CA LYS A 136 -13.48 2.37 10.53
C LYS A 136 -13.34 0.85 10.59
N ALA A 137 -14.44 0.11 10.48
CA ALA A 137 -14.43 -1.36 10.48
C ALA A 137 -13.66 -1.92 9.26
N MET A 138 -13.85 -1.33 8.07
CA MET A 138 -13.11 -1.73 6.87
C MET A 138 -11.60 -1.53 7.04
N ARG A 139 -11.17 -0.39 7.60
CA ARG A 139 -9.75 -0.14 7.93
C ARG A 139 -9.21 -1.17 8.91
N THR A 140 -9.98 -1.54 9.93
CA THR A 140 -9.58 -2.61 10.86
C THR A 140 -9.43 -3.95 10.14
N VAL A 141 -10.35 -4.31 9.24
CA VAL A 141 -10.24 -5.54 8.44
C VAL A 141 -8.97 -5.52 7.57
N GLN A 142 -8.68 -4.42 6.87
CA GLN A 142 -7.48 -4.28 6.04
C GLN A 142 -6.19 -4.48 6.86
N LEU A 143 -6.11 -3.82 8.01
CA LEU A 143 -4.94 -3.90 8.89
C LEU A 143 -4.74 -5.32 9.46
N LEU A 144 -5.83 -6.01 9.81
CA LEU A 144 -5.77 -7.39 10.31
C LEU A 144 -5.46 -8.43 9.22
N LEU A 145 -5.80 -8.15 7.96
CA LEU A 145 -5.54 -9.04 6.81
C LEU A 145 -4.18 -8.78 6.15
N GLY A 146 -3.38 -7.85 6.68
CA GLY A 146 -2.00 -7.66 6.23
C GLY A 146 -1.82 -6.61 5.14
N GLU A 147 -2.81 -5.74 4.86
CA GLU A 147 -2.57 -4.45 4.19
C GLU A 147 -1.91 -3.45 5.17
N SER A 148 -0.99 -3.94 6.00
CA SER A 148 -0.02 -3.10 6.69
C SER A 148 1.05 -2.76 5.68
N GLU A 149 0.81 -1.76 4.84
CA GLU A 149 1.95 -0.98 4.37
C GLU A 149 2.60 -0.43 5.64
N GLU A 150 3.70 -1.06 6.10
CA GLU A 150 4.71 -0.26 6.77
C GLU A 150 4.90 0.95 5.86
N PRO A 151 4.59 2.18 6.32
CA PRO A 151 4.68 3.32 5.45
C PRO A 151 6.07 3.28 4.85
N LYS A 152 6.13 3.23 3.51
CA LYS A 152 7.40 3.38 2.76
C LYS A 152 7.84 4.82 2.94
N ILE A 153 8.17 5.21 4.18
CA ILE A 153 8.79 6.47 4.48
C ILE A 153 10.09 6.41 3.70
N PRO A 154 10.31 7.31 2.74
CA PRO A 154 11.56 7.33 2.00
C PRO A 154 12.67 7.56 3.02
N TYR A 155 13.41 6.50 3.33
CA TYR A 155 14.55 6.60 4.22
C TYR A 155 15.67 7.28 3.46
N MET A 156 16.19 8.35 4.03
CA MET A 156 17.34 9.06 3.48
C MET A 156 18.56 8.65 4.29
N LEU A 157 19.42 7.82 3.71
CA LEU A 157 20.73 7.51 4.28
C LEU A 157 21.60 8.76 4.12
N ARG A 158 21.79 9.50 5.22
CA ARG A 158 22.63 10.69 5.27
C ARG A 158 23.67 10.58 6.39
N SER A 159 24.69 11.42 6.30
CA SER A 159 25.68 11.53 7.38
C SER A 159 25.08 12.19 8.62
N LEU A 160 25.69 11.92 9.78
CA LEU A 160 25.34 12.54 11.06
C LEU A 160 25.39 14.06 10.96
N GLN A 161 24.33 14.73 11.45
CA GLN A 161 24.20 16.18 11.53
C GLN A 161 24.08 16.62 12.98
N VAL A 162 24.36 17.90 13.21
CA VAL A 162 24.15 18.55 14.51
C VAL A 162 22.69 18.35 14.92
N GLY A 163 22.46 17.83 16.12
CA GLY A 163 21.13 17.55 16.68
C GLY A 163 20.71 16.07 16.60
N ASP A 164 21.29 15.27 15.72
CA ASP A 164 20.89 13.86 15.55
C ASP A 164 21.13 13.03 16.82
N ILE A 165 22.25 13.25 17.50
CA ILE A 165 22.62 12.50 18.71
C ILE A 165 21.64 12.79 19.84
N GLY A 166 21.29 14.06 20.06
CA GLY A 166 20.28 14.45 21.03
C GLY A 166 18.91 13.86 20.69
N TRP A 167 18.56 13.81 19.41
CA TRP A 167 17.33 13.19 18.95
C TRP A 167 17.32 11.68 19.19
N ILE A 168 18.42 10.96 18.91
CA ILE A 168 18.52 9.51 19.14
C ILE A 168 18.39 9.18 20.63
N ILE A 169 19.11 9.90 21.50
CA ILE A 169 19.03 9.73 22.97
C ILE A 169 17.58 9.90 23.42
N HIS A 170 16.94 11.00 23.02
CA HIS A 170 15.56 11.31 23.39
C HIS A 170 14.57 10.25 22.89
N ARG A 171 14.71 9.79 21.64
CA ARG A 171 13.82 8.77 21.06
C ARG A 171 13.98 7.42 21.74
N GLN A 172 15.21 6.97 22.00
CA GLN A 172 15.45 5.71 22.70
C GLN A 172 14.96 5.79 24.16
N GLY A 173 15.24 6.88 24.87
CA GLY A 173 14.76 7.07 26.25
C GLY A 173 13.24 6.94 26.35
N LEU A 174 12.49 7.66 25.50
CA LEU A 174 11.02 7.60 25.50
C LEU A 174 10.47 6.24 25.06
N LEU A 175 11.00 5.64 24.00
CA LEU A 175 10.49 4.36 23.48
C LEU A 175 10.74 3.22 24.48
N TYR A 176 11.93 3.13 25.05
CA TYR A 176 12.26 2.04 25.96
C TYR A 176 11.61 2.21 27.34
N ALA A 177 11.38 3.44 27.79
CA ALA A 177 10.52 3.69 28.96
C ALA A 177 9.09 3.20 28.73
N GLN A 178 8.53 3.40 27.53
CA GLN A 178 7.16 2.98 27.20
C GLN A 178 7.04 1.46 27.01
N GLU A 179 7.99 0.82 26.34
CA GLU A 179 7.91 -0.60 25.97
C GLU A 179 8.45 -1.54 27.06
N TYR A 180 9.48 -1.11 27.78
CA TYR A 180 10.22 -1.94 28.74
C TYR A 180 10.23 -1.38 30.16
N GLY A 181 9.68 -0.19 30.40
CA GLY A 181 9.60 0.42 31.72
C GLY A 181 10.95 0.89 32.27
N TRP A 182 11.93 1.16 31.40
CA TRP A 182 13.24 1.64 31.80
C TRP A 182 13.21 3.11 32.24
N ASP A 183 14.03 3.44 33.24
CA ASP A 183 14.07 4.77 33.87
C ASP A 183 15.17 5.66 33.27
N GLU A 184 15.40 6.83 33.86
CA GLU A 184 16.37 7.83 33.40
C GLU A 184 17.82 7.32 33.36
N THR A 185 18.14 6.22 34.06
CA THR A 185 19.49 5.66 34.06
C THR A 185 19.86 5.07 32.71
N TYR A 186 18.86 4.58 31.96
CA TYR A 186 19.06 4.12 30.58
C TYR A 186 19.34 5.29 29.63
N GLU A 187 18.62 6.39 29.76
CA GLU A 187 18.87 7.59 28.96
C GLU A 187 20.29 8.13 29.19
N ALA A 188 20.75 8.13 30.44
CA ALA A 188 22.12 8.50 30.79
C ALA A 188 23.17 7.58 30.15
N LEU A 189 22.93 6.26 30.15
CA LEU A 189 23.81 5.28 29.49
C LEU A 189 23.89 5.50 27.98
N VAL A 190 22.74 5.72 27.32
CA VAL A 190 22.70 6.00 25.87
C VAL A 190 23.44 7.30 25.55
N ALA A 191 23.28 8.33 26.39
CA ALA A 191 24.01 9.59 26.26
C ALA A 191 25.53 9.41 26.43
N GLU A 192 25.97 8.55 27.36
CA GLU A 192 27.40 8.24 27.54
C GLU A 192 27.97 7.54 26.30
N ILE A 193 27.30 6.51 25.79
CA ILE A 193 27.73 5.74 24.62
C ILE A 193 27.80 6.64 23.38
N LEU A 194 26.73 7.39 23.09
CA LEU A 194 26.68 8.24 21.91
C LEU A 194 27.61 9.46 22.04
N GLY A 195 27.79 9.99 23.26
CA GLY A 195 28.77 11.03 23.54
C GLY A 195 30.20 10.55 23.32
N ALA A 196 30.52 9.31 23.70
CA ALA A 196 31.82 8.69 23.41
C ALA A 196 32.00 8.46 21.90
N PHE A 197 31.00 7.92 21.22
CA PHE A 197 31.00 7.68 19.78
C PHE A 197 31.32 8.94 18.99
N VAL A 198 30.66 10.06 19.29
CA VAL A 198 30.88 11.34 18.58
C VAL A 198 32.28 11.89 18.78
N LYS A 199 32.89 11.68 19.97
CA LYS A 199 34.25 12.15 20.27
C LYS A 199 35.30 11.40 19.46
N SER A 200 35.06 10.14 19.13
CA SER A 200 35.96 9.29 18.34
C SER A 200 35.51 9.11 16.88
N PHE A 201 34.48 9.83 16.44
CA PHE A 201 33.82 9.59 15.15
C PHE A 201 34.76 9.81 13.97
N ASP A 202 35.04 8.74 13.19
CA ASP A 202 35.80 8.82 11.95
C ASP A 202 34.88 8.72 10.72
N PRO A 203 34.57 9.83 10.03
CA PRO A 203 33.66 9.83 8.87
C PRO A 203 34.18 9.03 7.66
N LYS A 204 35.44 8.56 7.67
CA LYS A 204 35.98 7.67 6.63
C LYS A 204 35.54 6.22 6.80
N TRP A 205 35.32 5.77 8.03
CA TRP A 205 35.05 4.36 8.36
C TRP A 205 33.74 4.16 9.11
N GLU A 206 33.22 5.21 9.73
CA GLU A 206 32.06 5.17 10.60
C GLU A 206 30.92 6.00 10.03
N ARG A 207 29.72 5.44 10.16
CA ARG A 207 28.47 6.02 9.68
C ARG A 207 27.37 5.64 10.65
N SER A 208 26.38 6.50 10.76
CA SER A 208 25.23 6.36 11.64
C SER A 208 23.97 6.44 10.79
N TRP A 209 23.54 5.28 10.29
CA TRP A 209 22.26 5.06 9.62
C TRP A 209 21.50 3.95 10.32
#